data_AF-A0AA42YPS2-F1
#
_entry.id   AF-A0AA42YPS2-F1
#
_cell.length_a   1.000
_cell.length_b   1.000
_cell.length_c   1.000
_cell.angle_alpha   90.00
_cell.angle_beta   90.00
_cell.angle_gamma   90.00
#
_symmetry.space_group_name_H-M   'P 1'
#
loop_
_entity.id
_entity.type
_entity.pdbx_description
1 polymer ?
#
loop_
_entity_poly.entity_id
_entity_poly.type
_entity_poly.pdbx_seq_one_letter_code
_entity_poly.pdbx_strand_id
1 'polypeptide(L)'
;MAIFVLLNNFLHDFSAAGWLFGSVLLWSMMRKDISNPGAERFVAESLKTVLFLMRLSLAGIVVFGVVRTLAYKTYEWNAAAGQSQITLLIIKHVIFTVVFAVGLVYYIRARKLVRRALNEKTE
;
A
#
# COMPACT_ATOMS: atom_id res chain seq x y z
N MET A 1 -19.11 14.60 -14.46
CA MET A 1 -18.95 14.22 -13.03
C MET A 1 -18.72 12.71 -12.84
N ALA A 2 -19.48 11.82 -13.48
CA ALA A 2 -19.28 10.36 -13.35
C ALA A 2 -17.86 9.85 -13.71
N ILE A 3 -17.21 10.39 -14.73
CA ILE A 3 -15.84 10.02 -15.13
C ILE A 3 -14.82 10.33 -14.02
N PHE A 4 -14.97 11.43 -13.29
CA PHE A 4 -14.06 11.79 -12.21
C PHE A 4 -14.19 10.85 -11.00
N VAL A 5 -15.42 10.41 -10.71
CA VAL A 5 -15.68 9.41 -9.65
C VAL A 5 -15.08 8.05 -10.05
N LEU A 6 -15.27 7.62 -11.30
CA LEU A 6 -14.68 6.39 -11.82
C LEU A 6 -13.15 6.44 -11.77
N LEU A 7 -12.55 7.55 -12.22
CA LEU A 7 -11.11 7.76 -12.20
C LEU A 7 -10.57 7.74 -10.77
N ASN A 8 -11.24 8.40 -9.83
CA ASN A 8 -10.86 8.37 -8.41
C ASN A 8 -10.93 6.96 -7.83
N ASN A 9 -11.99 6.20 -8.14
CA ASN A 9 -12.15 4.82 -7.70
C ASN A 9 -11.03 3.92 -8.27
N PHE A 10 -10.69 4.10 -9.54
CA PHE A 10 -9.57 3.40 -10.18
C PHE A 10 -8.23 3.76 -9.53
N LEU A 11 -7.94 5.05 -9.33
CA LEU A 11 -6.69 5.52 -8.72
C LEU A 11 -6.54 5.05 -7.27
N HIS A 12 -7.63 5.02 -6.50
CA HIS A 12 -7.65 4.45 -5.16
C HIS A 12 -7.29 2.96 -5.18
N ASP A 13 -7.96 2.17 -6.03
CA ASP A 13 -7.73 0.73 -6.13
C ASP A 13 -6.34 0.39 -6.70
N PHE A 14 -5.83 1.21 -7.63
CA PHE A 14 -4.46 1.13 -8.13
C PHE A 14 -3.44 1.40 -7.02
N SER A 15 -3.71 2.39 -6.16
CA SER A 15 -2.87 2.69 -5.01
C SER A 15 -2.86 1.53 -4.00
N ALA A 16 -4.01 0.91 -3.75
CA ALA A 16 -4.12 -0.29 -2.92
C ALA A 16 -3.35 -1.48 -3.51
N ALA A 17 -3.40 -1.68 -4.84
CA ALA A 17 -2.60 -2.70 -5.52
C ALA A 17 -1.09 -2.43 -5.36
N GLY A 18 -0.64 -1.19 -5.53
CA GLY A 18 0.75 -0.80 -5.30
C GLY A 18 1.24 -1.12 -3.89
N TRP A 19 0.39 -0.87 -2.88
CA TRP A 19 0.68 -1.25 -1.50
C TRP A 19 0.78 -2.77 -1.32
N LEU A 20 -0.15 -3.54 -1.90
CA LEU A 20 -0.13 -5.01 -1.85
C LEU A 20 1.16 -5.57 -2.48
N PHE A 21 1.51 -5.12 -3.69
CA PHE A 21 2.73 -5.55 -4.37
C PHE A 21 3.99 -5.19 -3.58
N GLY A 22 4.08 -3.96 -3.07
CA GLY A 22 5.18 -3.54 -2.21
C GLY A 22 5.30 -4.41 -0.96
N SER A 23 4.17 -4.76 -0.34
CA SER A 23 4.12 -5.62 0.84
C SER A 23 4.64 -7.04 0.56
N VAL A 24 4.25 -7.63 -0.57
CA VAL A 24 4.73 -8.96 -1.01
C VAL A 24 6.22 -8.92 -1.33
N LEU A 25 6.70 -7.85 -1.98
CA LEU A 25 8.12 -7.67 -2.26
C LEU A 25 8.94 -7.56 -0.97
N LEU A 26 8.50 -6.72 -0.02
CA LEU A 26 9.16 -6.61 1.28
C LEU A 26 9.20 -7.95 2.02
N TRP A 27 8.08 -8.67 2.05
CA TRP A 27 8.00 -9.99 2.66
C TRP A 27 8.97 -11.00 2.01
N SER A 28 9.00 -11.04 0.67
CA SER A 28 9.88 -11.92 -0.09
C SER A 28 11.36 -11.61 0.14
N MET A 29 11.74 -10.33 0.10
CA MET A 29 13.12 -9.89 0.30
C MET A 29 13.59 -10.11 1.73
N MET A 30 12.74 -9.86 2.73
CA MET A 30 13.10 -10.01 4.15
C MET A 30 13.22 -11.46 4.62
N ARG A 31 12.70 -12.44 3.85
CA ARG A 31 12.87 -13.86 4.16
C ARG A 31 14.19 -14.44 3.65
N LYS A 32 14.88 -13.75 2.74
CA LYS A 32 16.14 -14.23 2.20
C LYS A 32 17.26 -13.87 3.19
N ASP A 33 17.96 -14.89 3.65
CA ASP A 33 19.20 -14.69 4.41
C ASP A 33 20.29 -14.24 3.44
N ILE A 34 20.85 -13.06 3.67
CA ILE A 34 21.85 -12.46 2.79
C ILE A 34 23.18 -12.54 3.54
N SER A 35 23.90 -13.65 3.35
CA SER A 35 25.19 -13.87 4.00
C SER A 35 26.36 -13.13 3.32
N ASN A 36 26.11 -12.42 2.21
CA ASN A 36 27.14 -11.68 1.47
C ASN A 36 27.02 -10.15 1.73
N PRO A 37 28.04 -9.50 2.30
CA PRO A 37 28.04 -8.05 2.59
C PRO A 37 27.79 -7.17 1.37
N GLY A 38 28.20 -7.60 0.17
CA GLY A 38 27.95 -6.85 -1.07
C GLY A 38 26.49 -6.90 -1.53
N ALA A 39 25.81 -8.03 -1.29
CA ALA A 39 24.41 -8.21 -1.64
C ALA A 39 23.47 -7.47 -0.68
N GLU A 40 23.89 -7.30 0.58
CA GLU A 40 23.13 -6.53 1.58
C GLU A 40 22.96 -5.07 1.16
N ARG A 41 24.01 -4.46 0.60
CA ARG A 41 23.98 -3.07 0.09
C ARG A 41 22.99 -2.91 -1.07
N PHE A 42 23.07 -3.81 -2.06
CA PHE A 42 22.16 -3.79 -3.20
C PHE A 42 20.70 -3.97 -2.78
N VAL A 43 20.45 -4.83 -1.79
CA VAL A 43 19.13 -5.05 -1.21
C VAL A 43 18.64 -3.82 -0.45
N ALA A 44 19.49 -3.16 0.34
CA ALA A 44 19.13 -1.94 1.06
C ALA A 44 18.74 -0.79 0.11
N GLU A 45 19.46 -0.61 -1.00
CA GLU A 45 19.11 0.37 -2.04
C GLU A 45 17.81 0.01 -2.76
N SER A 46 17.62 -1.27 -3.11
CA SER A 46 16.37 -1.75 -3.70
C SER A 46 15.18 -1.53 -2.76
N LEU A 47 15.35 -1.80 -1.46
CA LEU A 47 14.35 -1.57 -0.43
C LEU A 47 14.00 -0.08 -0.29
N LYS A 48 14.96 0.85 -0.46
CA LYS A 48 14.65 2.29 -0.48
C LYS A 48 13.64 2.65 -1.56
N THR A 49 13.86 2.16 -2.78
CA THR A 49 12.97 2.41 -3.91
C THR A 49 11.58 1.83 -3.64
N VAL A 50 11.51 0.60 -3.14
CA VAL A 50 10.24 -0.04 -2.76
C VAL A 50 9.51 0.75 -1.66
N LEU A 51 10.22 1.17 -0.60
CA LEU A 51 9.64 1.97 0.49
C LEU A 51 9.12 3.33 0.00
N PHE A 52 9.83 3.96 -0.94
CA PHE A 52 9.37 5.21 -1.56
C PHE A 52 8.08 5.00 -2.36
N LEU A 53 8.03 3.97 -3.21
CA LEU A 53 6.83 3.63 -3.97
C LEU A 53 5.65 3.29 -3.05
N MET A 54 5.87 2.51 -1.98
CA MET A 54 4.85 2.22 -0.99
C MET A 54 4.34 3.47 -0.28
N ARG A 55 5.20 4.47 -0.04
CA ARG A 55 4.79 5.76 0.53
C ARG A 55 3.90 6.54 -0.44
N LEU A 56 4.22 6.53 -1.73
CA LEU A 56 3.36 7.13 -2.76
C LEU A 56 2.01 6.42 -2.86
N SER A 57 2.02 5.09 -2.83
CA SER A 57 0.79 4.27 -2.77
C SER A 57 -0.04 4.60 -1.53
N LEU A 58 0.57 4.71 -0.35
CA LEU A 58 -0.12 5.08 0.88
C LEU A 58 -0.75 6.47 0.78
N ALA A 59 -0.01 7.46 0.25
CA ALA A 59 -0.54 8.80 0.02
C ALA A 59 -1.73 8.76 -0.94
N GLY A 60 -1.64 7.98 -2.03
CA GLY A 60 -2.73 7.77 -2.96
C GLY A 60 -3.98 7.17 -2.31
N ILE A 61 -3.82 6.09 -1.53
CA ILE A 61 -4.94 5.45 -0.80
C ILE A 61 -5.66 6.49 0.08
N VAL A 62 -4.92 7.30 0.82
CA VAL A 62 -5.52 8.32 1.70
C VAL A 62 -6.20 9.43 0.90
N VAL A 63 -5.52 10.03 -0.08
CA VAL A 63 -6.06 11.15 -0.87
C VAL A 63 -7.30 10.73 -1.65
N PHE A 64 -7.20 9.65 -2.44
CA PHE A 64 -8.33 9.18 -3.25
C PHE A 64 -9.42 8.54 -2.38
N GLY A 65 -9.06 7.99 -1.21
CA GLY A 65 -10.00 7.48 -0.22
C GLY A 65 -10.86 8.59 0.39
N VAL A 66 -10.26 9.73 0.75
CA VAL A 66 -11.00 10.92 1.24
C VAL A 66 -11.94 11.47 0.17
N VAL A 67 -11.47 11.58 -1.07
CA VAL A 67 -12.34 12.02 -2.19
C VAL A 67 -13.49 11.03 -2.39
N ARG A 68 -13.22 9.72 -2.28
CA ARG A 68 -14.23 8.67 -2.43
C ARG A 68 -15.29 8.74 -1.34
N THR A 69 -14.91 8.95 -0.07
CA THR A 69 -15.88 9.03 1.04
C THR A 69 -16.76 10.28 0.93
N LEU A 70 -16.21 11.41 0.48
CA LEU A 70 -16.98 12.62 0.20
C LEU A 70 -17.96 12.43 -0.98
N ALA A 71 -17.52 11.77 -2.05
CA ALA A 71 -18.37 11.47 -3.21
C ALA A 71 -19.43 10.39 -2.93
N TYR A 72 -19.20 9.52 -1.94
CA TYR A 72 -20.07 8.39 -1.60
C TYR A 72 -21.48 8.83 -1.20
N LYS A 73 -21.59 9.90 -0.40
CA LYS A 73 -22.88 10.46 0.02
C LYS A 73 -23.71 10.99 -1.14
N THR A 74 -23.06 11.51 -2.18
CA THR A 74 -23.73 12.24 -3.26
C THR A 74 -24.12 11.32 -4.43
N TYR A 75 -23.34 10.26 -4.69
CA TYR A 75 -23.50 9.43 -5.90
C TYR A 75 -23.86 7.97 -5.63
N GLU A 76 -23.42 7.37 -4.53
CA GLU A 76 -23.62 5.92 -4.29
C GLU A 76 -24.76 5.62 -3.31
N TRP A 77 -25.15 6.58 -2.44
CA TRP A 77 -26.20 6.36 -1.44
C TRP A 77 -27.62 6.37 -2.01
N ASN A 78 -27.87 7.02 -3.15
CA ASN A 78 -29.23 7.37 -3.58
C ASN A 78 -29.79 6.60 -4.79
N ALA A 79 -29.06 5.65 -5.40
CA ALA A 79 -29.54 5.06 -6.67
C ALA A 79 -29.28 3.57 -6.99
N ALA A 80 -28.38 2.80 -6.34
CA ALA A 80 -28.00 1.51 -6.99
C ALA A 80 -27.55 0.32 -6.12
N ALA A 81 -27.38 0.43 -4.80
CA ALA A 81 -26.82 -0.69 -4.03
C ALA A 81 -27.91 -1.69 -3.61
N GLY A 82 -28.15 -2.72 -4.43
CA GLY A 82 -28.81 -3.93 -3.94
C GLY A 82 -28.05 -4.48 -2.72
N GLN A 83 -28.76 -5.07 -1.75
CA GLN A 83 -28.18 -5.51 -0.46
C GLN A 83 -26.89 -6.35 -0.61
N SER A 84 -26.78 -7.13 -1.68
CA SER A 84 -25.59 -7.95 -1.99
C SER A 84 -24.32 -7.13 -2.32
N GLN A 85 -24.46 -5.95 -2.92
CA GLN A 85 -23.32 -5.09 -3.28
C GLN A 85 -22.65 -4.50 -2.04
N ILE A 86 -23.44 -4.21 -1.00
CA ILE A 86 -22.93 -3.71 0.28
C ILE A 86 -22.09 -4.80 0.96
N THR A 87 -22.58 -6.05 1.00
CA THR A 87 -21.83 -7.18 1.57
C THR A 87 -20.49 -7.39 0.87
N LEU A 88 -20.47 -7.35 -0.47
CA LEU A 88 -19.23 -7.46 -1.25
C LEU A 88 -18.25 -6.32 -0.95
N LEU A 89 -18.75 -5.09 -0.79
CA LEU A 89 -17.92 -3.93 -0.47
C LEU A 89 -17.28 -4.03 0.92
N ILE A 90 -18.01 -4.57 1.90
CA ILE A 90 -17.52 -4.84 3.26
C ILE A 90 -16.42 -5.90 3.22
N ILE A 91 -16.66 -7.03 2.56
CA ILE A 91 -15.67 -8.11 2.43
C ILE A 91 -14.38 -7.59 1.79
N LYS A 92 -14.51 -6.81 0.71
CA LYS A 92 -13.37 -6.13 0.06
C LYS A 92 -12.57 -5.32 1.08
N HIS A 93 -13.23 -4.46 1.86
CA HIS A 93 -12.55 -3.63 2.85
C HIS A 93 -11.83 -4.46 3.92
N VAL A 94 -12.48 -5.49 4.47
CA VAL A 94 -11.86 -6.36 5.48
C VAL A 94 -10.57 -6.98 4.94
N ILE A 95 -10.61 -7.55 3.73
CA ILE A 95 -9.43 -8.14 3.09
C ILE A 95 -8.33 -7.09 2.90
N PHE A 96 -8.66 -5.93 2.32
CA PHE A 96 -7.66 -4.88 2.09
C PHE A 96 -7.12 -4.28 3.38
N THR A 97 -7.90 -4.21 4.46
CA THR A 97 -7.42 -3.77 5.79
C THR A 97 -6.42 -4.77 6.37
N VAL A 98 -6.66 -6.07 6.23
CA VAL A 98 -5.70 -7.09 6.67
C VAL A 98 -4.40 -6.99 5.87
N VAL A 99 -4.50 -6.91 4.54
CA VAL A 99 -3.33 -6.72 3.66
C VAL A 99 -2.59 -5.43 4.03
N PHE A 100 -3.32 -4.36 4.30
CA PHE A 100 -2.75 -3.09 4.71
C PHE A 100 -1.95 -3.22 6.00
N ALA A 101 -2.55 -3.79 7.04
CA ALA A 101 -1.93 -3.97 8.35
C ALA A 101 -0.65 -4.84 8.27
N VAL A 102 -0.73 -5.96 7.56
CA VAL A 102 0.43 -6.84 7.33
C VAL A 102 1.53 -6.09 6.58
N GLY A 103 1.18 -5.39 5.50
CA GLY A 103 2.10 -4.55 4.74
C GLY A 103 2.78 -3.47 5.57
N LEU A 104 2.02 -2.85 6.49
CA LEU A 104 2.54 -1.81 7.38
C LEU A 104 3.59 -2.38 8.34
N VAL A 105 3.39 -3.59 8.86
CA VAL A 105 4.38 -4.26 9.71
C VAL A 105 5.68 -4.50 8.94
N TYR A 106 5.62 -5.01 7.71
CA TYR A 106 6.80 -5.20 6.87
C TYR A 106 7.47 -3.88 6.49
N TYR A 107 6.68 -2.84 6.17
CA TYR A 107 7.18 -1.50 5.88
C TYR A 107 7.99 -0.92 7.05
N ILE A 108 7.46 -1.01 8.28
CA ILE A 108 8.16 -0.52 9.48
C ILE A 108 9.45 -1.31 9.71
N ARG A 109 9.42 -2.64 9.56
CA ARG A 109 10.62 -3.48 9.73
C ARG A 109 11.68 -3.19 8.67
N ALA A 110 11.30 -3.12 7.39
CA ALA A 110 12.20 -2.79 6.29
C ALA A 110 12.82 -1.39 6.46
N ARG A 111 12.04 -0.40 6.89
CA ARG A 111 12.54 0.94 7.19
C ARG A 111 13.59 0.95 8.31
N LYS A 112 13.41 0.13 9.34
CA LYS A 112 14.42 -0.04 10.42
C LYS A 112 15.70 -0.68 9.88
N LEU A 113 15.59 -1.71 9.05
CA LEU A 113 16.75 -2.37 8.42
C LEU A 113 17.56 -1.40 7.56
N VAL A 114 16.90 -0.70 6.64
CA VAL A 114 17.54 0.28 5.77
C VAL A 114 18.23 1.39 6.57
N ARG A 115 17.62 1.86 7.68
CA ARG A 115 18.21 2.89 8.53
C ARG A 115 19.46 2.39 9.27
N ARG A 116 19.47 1.14 9.74
CA ARG A 116 20.65 0.52 10.38
C ARG A 116 21.83 0.42 9.41
N ALA A 117 21.59 -0.16 8.23
CA ALA A 117 22.61 -0.31 7.19
C ALA A 117 23.18 1.04 6.70
N LEU A 118 22.43 2.14 6.83
CA LEU A 118 22.91 3.48 6.49
C LEU A 118 23.61 4.20 7.63
N ASN A 119 23.28 3.90 8.89
CA ASN A 119 23.89 4.55 10.04
C ASN A 119 25.29 3.99 10.35
N GLU A 120 25.55 2.70 10.11
CA GLU A 120 26.90 2.10 10.12
C GLU A 120 27.89 2.78 9.15
N LYS A 121 27.40 3.64 8.26
CA LYS A 121 28.20 4.44 7.33
C LYS A 121 28.77 5.72 7.96
N THR A 122 28.40 6.06 9.20
CA THR A 122 28.70 7.37 9.83
C THR A 122 29.67 7.27 11.01
N GLU A 123 30.04 6.05 11.40
CA GLU A 123 31.13 5.74 12.34
C GLU A 123 32.31 5.15 11.56
#